data_AF-A0A962V444-F1
#
_entry.id   AF-A0A962V444-F1
#
_cell.length_a   1.000
_cell.length_b   1.000
_cell.length_c   1.000
_cell.angle_alpha   90.00
_cell.angle_beta   90.00
_cell.angle_gamma   90.00
#
_symmetry.space_group_name_H-M   'P 1'
#
loop_
_entity.id
_entity.type
_entity.pdbx_description
1 polymer ?
#
loop_
_entity_poly.entity_id
_entity_poly.type
_entity_poly.pdbx_seq_one_letter_code
_entity_poly.pdbx_strand_id
1 'polypeptide(L)'
;MSQSVETSSAAAVCRWIVTGWRDYRRCWWISSAYSTIFVLFGGGVIGLLVHAELYPILYPMLTGFMLVAPVAVIGFFRVAEILHTGGQPQFRDFLHGFRQAPPGIWGIALLLGFGFLIWITDALLLYVMYFDVGALPLDRVLVELPVGRVGAFLLFATIIGFVLALAIFAVSAFSLPLLFNRRRTLVPAVVTSVKTVFEHPLLMACWAACLVVMAFFALFVFLPALVVILPVLAFAGYQGYRDLFDVDR
;
A
#
# COMPACT_ATOMS: atom_id res chain seq x y z
N MET A 1 -25.41 25.75 17.68
CA MET A 1 -25.88 24.91 16.57
C MET A 1 -24.67 24.57 15.69
N SER A 2 -23.70 23.73 16.05
CA SER A 2 -23.69 22.35 16.62
C SER A 2 -24.33 21.27 15.74
N GLN A 3 -24.19 21.40 14.41
CA GLN A 3 -24.54 20.37 13.44
C GLN A 3 -23.35 20.26 12.48
N SER A 4 -22.65 19.15 12.36
CA SER A 4 -23.13 17.77 12.37
C SER A 4 -22.01 16.84 12.85
N VAL A 5 -22.38 15.92 13.74
CA VAL A 5 -21.74 14.61 13.98
C VAL A 5 -20.23 14.61 13.76
N GLU A 6 -19.45 14.69 14.85
CA GLU A 6 -18.10 14.15 14.91
C GLU A 6 -18.14 12.74 14.32
N THR A 7 -17.88 12.62 13.03
CA THR A 7 -17.84 11.31 12.41
C THR A 7 -16.64 10.63 13.01
N SER A 8 -16.90 9.63 13.86
CA SER A 8 -15.90 8.71 14.37
C SER A 8 -14.90 8.38 13.26
N SER A 9 -13.62 8.34 13.60
CA SER A 9 -12.53 8.00 12.67
C SER A 9 -12.86 6.81 11.77
N ALA A 10 -13.55 5.80 12.32
CA ALA A 10 -14.05 4.66 11.56
C ALA A 10 -15.11 5.04 10.50
N ALA A 11 -16.08 5.90 10.84
CA ALA A 11 -17.10 6.37 9.90
C ALA A 11 -16.50 7.17 8.74
N ALA A 12 -15.44 7.96 8.98
CA ALA A 12 -14.70 8.65 7.93
C ALA A 12 -14.03 7.67 6.96
N VAL A 13 -13.28 6.70 7.49
CA VAL A 13 -12.66 5.63 6.68
C VAL A 13 -13.71 4.82 5.91
N CYS A 14 -14.84 4.48 6.52
CA CYS A 14 -15.93 3.81 5.82
C CYS A 14 -16.46 4.66 4.66
N ARG A 15 -16.60 5.98 4.81
CA ARG A 15 -16.98 6.87 3.70
C ARG A 15 -15.94 6.85 2.58
N TRP A 16 -14.65 6.88 2.91
CA TRP A 16 -13.58 6.79 1.91
C TRP A 16 -13.68 5.49 1.11
N ILE A 17 -13.87 4.35 1.79
CA ILE A 17 -14.05 3.05 1.13
C ILE A 17 -15.31 3.00 0.28
N VAL A 18 -16.46 3.49 0.79
CA VAL A 18 -17.72 3.50 0.03
C VAL A 18 -17.61 4.37 -1.21
N THR A 19 -16.95 5.53 -1.12
CA THR A 19 -16.70 6.38 -2.29
C THR A 19 -15.71 5.73 -3.24
N GLY A 20 -14.63 5.11 -2.74
CA GLY A 20 -13.68 4.37 -3.56
C GLY A 20 -14.33 3.20 -4.32
N TRP A 21 -15.26 2.49 -3.68
CA TRP A 21 -16.07 1.44 -4.31
C TRP A 21 -16.99 2.01 -5.40
N ARG A 22 -17.62 3.17 -5.15
CA ARG A 22 -18.47 3.85 -6.13
C ARG A 22 -17.67 4.27 -7.36
N ASP A 23 -16.48 4.84 -7.16
CA ASP A 23 -15.59 5.28 -8.24
C ASP A 23 -15.07 4.08 -9.03
N TYR A 24 -14.64 3.01 -8.34
CA TYR A 24 -14.29 1.74 -8.99
C TYR A 24 -15.42 1.22 -9.87
N ARG A 25 -16.68 1.17 -9.38
CA ARG A 25 -17.81 0.66 -10.18
C ARG A 25 -18.07 1.47 -11.46
N ARG A 26 -17.76 2.77 -11.47
CA ARG A 26 -17.90 3.63 -12.66
C ARG A 26 -16.87 3.30 -13.74
N CYS A 27 -15.71 2.78 -13.37
CA CYS A 27 -14.60 2.48 -14.27
C CYS A 27 -14.02 1.06 -14.06
N TRP A 28 -14.88 0.11 -13.71
CA TRP A 28 -14.46 -1.19 -13.17
C TRP A 28 -13.56 -1.97 -14.13
N TRP A 29 -13.92 -1.97 -15.42
CA TRP A 29 -13.21 -2.75 -16.44
C TRP A 29 -11.79 -2.24 -16.67
N ILE A 30 -11.59 -0.93 -16.84
CA ILE A 30 -10.24 -0.35 -17.02
C ILE A 30 -9.39 -0.51 -15.76
N SER A 31 -10.00 -0.33 -14.60
CA SER A 31 -9.31 -0.37 -13.32
C SER A 31 -8.86 -1.79 -12.99
N SER A 32 -9.72 -2.78 -13.20
CA SER A 32 -9.38 -4.19 -13.02
C SER A 32 -8.37 -4.67 -14.08
N ALA A 33 -8.47 -4.24 -15.34
CA ALA A 33 -7.47 -4.55 -16.35
C ALA A 33 -6.08 -4.03 -15.96
N TYR A 34 -6.02 -2.78 -15.47
CA TYR A 34 -4.78 -2.17 -15.01
C TYR A 34 -4.22 -2.86 -13.75
N SER A 35 -5.06 -3.20 -12.76
CA SER A 35 -4.65 -3.97 -11.58
C SER A 35 -4.16 -5.37 -11.90
N THR A 36 -4.74 -6.02 -12.92
CA THR A 36 -4.35 -7.36 -13.35
C THR A 36 -2.87 -7.40 -13.75
N ILE A 37 -2.32 -6.32 -14.32
CA ILE A 37 -0.88 -6.23 -14.64
C ILE A 37 -0.03 -6.41 -13.37
N PHE A 38 -0.39 -5.76 -12.27
CA PHE A 38 0.34 -5.88 -10.99
C PHE A 38 0.15 -7.24 -10.35
N VAL A 39 -1.05 -7.82 -10.45
CA VAL A 39 -1.33 -9.16 -9.92
C VAL A 39 -0.54 -10.22 -10.68
N LEU A 40 -0.47 -10.13 -12.02
CA LEU A 40 0.33 -11.03 -12.84
C LEU A 40 1.83 -10.85 -12.60
N PHE A 41 2.29 -9.61 -12.45
CA PHE A 41 3.68 -9.33 -12.11
C PHE A 41 4.06 -9.91 -10.74
N GLY A 42 3.28 -9.61 -9.71
CA GLY A 42 3.50 -10.15 -8.36
C GLY A 42 3.41 -11.68 -8.32
N GLY A 43 2.38 -12.25 -8.94
CA GLY A 43 2.21 -13.70 -9.07
C GLY A 43 3.35 -14.36 -9.84
N GLY A 44 3.88 -13.71 -10.87
CA GLY A 44 5.04 -14.17 -11.63
C GLY A 44 6.32 -14.18 -10.80
N VAL A 45 6.57 -13.12 -10.01
CA VAL A 45 7.70 -13.05 -9.08
C VAL A 45 7.60 -14.15 -8.02
N ILE A 46 6.42 -14.33 -7.43
CA ILE A 46 6.14 -15.40 -6.47
C ILE A 46 6.39 -16.78 -7.10
N GLY A 47 5.83 -17.02 -8.29
CA GLY A 47 6.00 -18.28 -9.02
C GLY A 47 7.46 -18.57 -9.35
N LEU A 48 8.24 -17.56 -9.73
CA LEU A 48 9.67 -17.69 -9.99
C LEU A 48 10.45 -18.05 -8.72
N LEU A 49 10.15 -17.39 -7.58
CA LEU A 49 10.83 -17.67 -6.30
C LEU A 49 10.52 -19.06 -5.78
N VAL A 50 9.28 -19.51 -5.92
CA VAL A 50 8.87 -20.89 -5.58
C VAL A 50 9.60 -21.88 -6.49
N HIS A 51 9.65 -21.61 -7.80
CA HIS A 51 10.34 -22.48 -8.75
C HIS A 51 11.86 -22.55 -8.50
N ALA A 52 12.47 -21.46 -8.03
CA ALA A 52 13.88 -21.37 -7.68
C ALA A 52 14.20 -21.85 -6.24
N GLU A 53 13.20 -22.32 -5.49
CA GLU A 53 13.34 -22.77 -4.09
C GLU A 53 13.92 -21.68 -3.15
N LEU A 54 13.73 -20.41 -3.48
CA LEU A 54 14.22 -19.25 -2.72
C LEU A 54 13.24 -18.88 -1.60
N TYR A 55 12.87 -19.86 -0.77
CA TYR A 55 11.88 -19.71 0.30
C TYR A 55 12.20 -18.61 1.33
N PRO A 56 13.46 -18.37 1.75
CA PRO A 56 13.76 -17.27 2.67
C PRO A 56 13.44 -15.88 2.10
N ILE A 57 13.48 -15.72 0.77
CA ILE A 57 13.20 -14.46 0.06
C ILE A 57 11.71 -14.34 -0.29
N LEU A 58 11.01 -15.48 -0.40
CA LEU A 58 9.58 -15.53 -0.74
C LEU A 58 8.71 -14.75 0.25
N TYR A 59 8.91 -14.92 1.56
CA TYR A 59 8.07 -14.25 2.57
C TYR A 59 8.29 -12.74 2.62
N PRO A 60 9.53 -12.22 2.66
CA PRO A 60 9.79 -10.79 2.55
C PRO A 60 9.24 -10.20 1.24
N MET A 61 9.27 -10.96 0.13
CA MET A 61 8.64 -10.53 -1.12
C MET A 61 7.12 -10.40 -0.99
N LEU A 62 6.44 -11.41 -0.45
CA LEU A 62 4.99 -11.44 -0.33
C LEU A 62 4.47 -10.24 0.45
N THR A 63 5.12 -9.92 1.58
CA THR A 63 4.71 -8.80 2.44
C THR A 63 5.26 -7.46 1.96
N GLY A 64 6.48 -7.45 1.38
CA GLY A 64 7.15 -6.25 0.91
C GLY A 64 6.64 -5.72 -0.43
N PHE A 65 5.95 -6.54 -1.24
CA PHE A 65 5.32 -6.11 -2.49
C PHE A 65 4.37 -4.91 -2.29
N MET A 66 3.76 -4.81 -1.10
CA MET A 66 2.95 -3.67 -0.68
C MET A 66 3.71 -2.34 -0.67
N LEU A 67 5.04 -2.34 -0.55
CA LEU A 67 5.87 -1.14 -0.56
C LEU A 67 6.04 -0.56 -1.97
N VAL A 68 5.82 -1.37 -3.01
CA VAL A 68 5.84 -0.95 -4.43
C VAL A 68 4.46 -0.46 -4.89
N ALA A 69 3.40 -0.90 -4.21
CA ALA A 69 2.02 -0.52 -4.50
C ALA A 69 1.75 1.00 -4.57
N PRO A 70 2.36 1.89 -3.76
CA PRO A 70 2.09 3.32 -3.83
C PRO A 70 2.48 3.96 -5.17
N VAL A 71 3.46 3.39 -5.88
CA VAL A 71 3.81 3.84 -7.24
C VAL A 71 2.73 3.40 -8.23
N ALA A 72 2.18 2.20 -8.07
CA ALA A 72 1.06 1.72 -8.89
C ALA A 72 -0.18 2.63 -8.80
N VAL A 73 -0.36 3.31 -7.66
CA VAL A 73 -1.48 4.24 -7.37
C VAL A 73 -1.46 5.50 -8.24
N ILE A 74 -0.32 5.90 -8.80
CA ILE A 74 -0.20 7.14 -9.61
C ILE A 74 -1.19 7.13 -10.79
N GLY A 75 -1.31 6.01 -11.50
CA GLY A 75 -2.26 5.87 -12.60
C GLY A 75 -3.72 6.02 -12.13
N PHE A 76 -4.04 5.49 -10.95
CA PHE A 76 -5.37 5.61 -10.36
C PHE A 76 -5.70 7.05 -9.96
N PHE A 77 -4.73 7.84 -9.49
CA PHE A 77 -4.96 9.26 -9.18
C PHE A 77 -5.37 10.07 -10.40
N ARG A 78 -4.80 9.79 -11.58
CA ARG A 78 -5.23 10.43 -12.82
C ARG A 78 -6.68 10.07 -13.16
N VAL A 79 -7.04 8.80 -13.03
CA VAL A 79 -8.41 8.34 -13.28
C VAL A 79 -9.39 8.91 -12.28
N ALA A 80 -9.00 9.01 -11.00
CA ALA A 80 -9.81 9.62 -9.96
C ALA A 80 -10.09 11.10 -10.26
N GLU A 81 -9.06 11.86 -10.67
CA GLU A 81 -9.21 13.26 -11.07
C GLU A 81 -10.21 13.42 -12.24
N ILE A 82 -10.12 12.58 -13.27
CA ILE A 82 -11.05 12.59 -14.41
C ILE A 82 -12.49 12.28 -13.96
N LEU A 83 -12.68 11.28 -13.09
CA LEU A 83 -14.00 10.91 -12.59
C LEU A 83 -14.64 12.04 -11.77
N HIS A 84 -13.86 12.70 -10.91
CA HIS A 84 -14.36 13.78 -10.06
C HIS A 84 -14.61 15.08 -10.82
N THR A 85 -13.99 15.27 -11.98
CA THR A 85 -14.29 16.38 -12.91
C THR A 85 -15.43 16.08 -13.89
N GLY A 86 -16.10 14.92 -13.74
CA GLY A 86 -17.25 14.52 -14.58
C GLY A 86 -16.86 13.92 -15.93
N GLY A 87 -15.58 13.65 -16.16
CA GLY A 87 -15.07 13.02 -17.36
C GLY A 87 -15.24 11.50 -17.38
N GLN A 88 -15.02 10.90 -18.56
CA GLN A 88 -14.99 9.45 -18.74
C GLN A 88 -13.54 8.97 -18.90
N PRO A 89 -12.99 8.26 -17.90
CA PRO A 89 -11.61 7.78 -17.98
C PRO A 89 -11.47 6.64 -19.00
N GLN A 90 -10.31 6.58 -19.63
CA GLN A 90 -9.91 5.55 -20.58
C GLN A 90 -8.63 4.87 -20.11
N PHE A 91 -8.34 3.67 -20.65
CA PHE A 91 -7.17 2.91 -20.23
C PHE A 91 -5.84 3.67 -20.44
N ARG A 92 -5.75 4.52 -21.48
CA ARG A 92 -4.57 5.37 -21.73
C ARG A 92 -4.27 6.38 -20.63
N ASP A 93 -5.28 6.77 -19.84
CA ASP A 93 -5.13 7.78 -18.80
C ASP A 93 -4.28 7.30 -17.63
N PHE A 94 -4.27 5.98 -17.36
CA PHE A 94 -3.33 5.38 -16.41
C PHE A 94 -1.88 5.67 -16.83
N LEU A 95 -1.55 5.41 -18.10
CA LEU A 95 -0.20 5.59 -18.63
C LEU A 95 0.18 7.08 -18.75
N HIS A 96 -0.79 7.94 -19.08
CA HIS A 96 -0.59 9.39 -19.04
C HIS A 96 -0.27 9.89 -17.63
N GLY A 97 -0.90 9.31 -16.59
CA GLY A 97 -0.59 9.60 -15.19
C GLY A 97 0.89 9.40 -14.86
N PHE A 98 1.49 8.29 -15.31
CA PHE A 98 2.94 8.04 -15.12
C PHE A 98 3.81 8.97 -15.95
N ARG A 99 3.46 9.19 -17.22
CA ARG A 99 4.25 10.04 -18.12
C ARG A 99 4.31 11.49 -17.69
N GLN A 100 3.26 11.98 -17.04
CA GLN A 100 3.15 13.37 -16.57
C GLN A 100 3.44 13.51 -15.07
N ALA A 101 3.87 12.43 -14.41
CA ALA A 101 4.21 12.40 -13.00
C ALA A 101 5.33 13.41 -12.69
N PRO A 102 5.12 14.36 -11.75
CA PRO A 102 6.16 15.30 -11.35
C PRO A 102 7.42 14.59 -10.82
N PRO A 103 8.62 15.16 -10.99
CA PRO A 103 9.88 14.53 -10.57
C PRO A 103 9.91 14.07 -9.10
N GLY A 104 9.21 14.79 -8.21
CA GLY A 104 9.11 14.41 -6.80
C GLY A 104 8.47 13.04 -6.57
N ILE A 105 7.59 12.58 -7.46
CA ILE A 105 7.00 11.23 -7.37
C ILE A 105 8.09 10.15 -7.48
N TRP A 106 9.07 10.34 -8.37
CA TRP A 106 10.20 9.42 -8.49
C TRP A 106 11.11 9.45 -7.25
N GLY A 107 11.21 10.60 -6.59
CA GLY A 107 11.87 10.71 -5.28
C GLY A 107 11.18 9.89 -4.19
N ILE A 108 9.84 9.90 -4.15
CA ILE A 108 9.07 9.01 -3.26
C ILE A 108 9.26 7.55 -3.67
N ALA A 109 9.18 7.23 -4.96
CA ALA A 109 9.37 5.87 -5.45
C ALA A 109 10.76 5.31 -5.05
N LEU A 110 11.81 6.13 -5.13
CA LEU A 110 13.16 5.79 -4.70
C LEU A 110 13.22 5.56 -3.18
N LEU A 111 12.61 6.43 -2.38
CA LEU A 111 12.53 6.28 -0.92
C LEU A 111 11.82 4.98 -0.53
N LEU A 112 10.69 4.67 -1.18
CA LEU A 112 9.96 3.43 -0.98
C LEU A 112 10.78 2.20 -1.41
N GLY A 113 11.53 2.31 -2.51
CA GLY A 113 12.47 1.29 -2.96
C GLY A 113 13.57 1.02 -1.93
N PHE A 114 14.15 2.06 -1.34
CA PHE A 114 15.11 1.89 -0.23
C PHE A 114 14.47 1.23 0.99
N GLY A 115 13.26 1.65 1.37
CA GLY A 115 12.50 1.00 2.43
C GLY A 115 12.27 -0.49 2.17
N PHE A 116 11.99 -0.85 0.92
CA PHE A 116 11.85 -2.24 0.50
C PHE A 116 13.16 -3.03 0.56
N LEU A 117 14.29 -2.42 0.20
CA LEU A 117 15.60 -3.07 0.36
C LEU A 117 15.96 -3.29 1.83
N ILE A 118 15.66 -2.31 2.69
CA ILE A 118 15.80 -2.44 4.15
C ILE A 118 14.93 -3.60 4.64
N TRP A 119 13.66 -3.66 4.22
CA TRP A 119 12.75 -4.74 4.59
C TRP A 119 13.29 -6.13 4.25
N ILE A 120 13.74 -6.33 3.01
CA ILE A 120 14.28 -7.62 2.57
C ILE A 120 15.52 -8.00 3.40
N THR A 121 16.41 -7.03 3.60
CA THR A 121 17.66 -7.25 4.33
C THR A 121 17.37 -7.61 5.79
N ASP A 122 16.52 -6.83 6.46
CA ASP A 122 16.13 -7.06 7.85
C ASP A 122 15.41 -8.39 8.02
N ALA A 123 14.48 -8.73 7.12
CA ALA A 123 13.75 -9.98 7.19
C ALA A 123 14.68 -11.19 6.96
N LEU A 124 15.67 -11.07 6.07
CA LEU A 124 16.69 -12.11 5.87
C LEU A 124 17.63 -12.23 7.07
N LEU A 125 18.06 -11.11 7.65
CA LEU A 125 18.88 -11.10 8.87
C LEU A 125 18.15 -11.74 10.05
N LEU A 126 16.88 -11.41 10.25
CA LEU A 126 16.04 -12.05 11.26
C LEU A 126 15.89 -13.55 10.99
N TYR A 127 15.66 -13.93 9.73
CA TYR A 127 15.56 -15.35 9.37
C TYR A 127 16.84 -16.10 9.76
N VAL A 128 18.01 -15.61 9.36
CA VAL A 128 19.31 -16.26 9.66
C VAL A 128 19.67 -16.21 11.14
N MET A 129 19.23 -15.19 11.88
CA MET A 129 19.48 -15.07 13.32
C MET A 129 18.71 -16.12 14.13
N TYR A 130 17.50 -16.48 13.70
CA TYR A 130 16.62 -17.39 14.43
C TYR A 130 16.58 -18.81 13.87
N PHE A 131 16.91 -18.97 12.58
CA PHE A 131 16.89 -20.25 11.87
C PHE A 131 18.28 -20.50 11.25
N ASP A 132 18.84 -21.68 11.51
CA ASP A 132 20.08 -22.13 10.85
C ASP A 132 19.86 -22.20 9.33
N VAL A 133 20.94 -21.97 8.59
CA VAL A 133 20.95 -21.78 7.13
C VAL A 133 20.41 -23.03 6.41
N GLY A 134 19.10 -23.06 6.20
CA GLY A 134 18.39 -24.09 5.47
C GLY A 134 17.07 -23.53 4.97
N ALA A 135 16.77 -23.73 3.69
CA ALA A 135 15.52 -23.32 3.06
C ALA A 135 14.40 -24.29 3.47
N LEU A 136 14.00 -24.27 4.74
CA LEU A 136 12.88 -25.08 5.18
C LEU A 136 11.58 -24.43 4.72
N PRO A 137 10.69 -25.17 4.03
CA PRO A 137 9.36 -24.68 3.72
C PRO A 137 8.54 -24.49 5.02
N LEU A 138 7.55 -23.59 4.99
CA LEU A 138 6.81 -23.11 6.18
C LEU A 138 6.18 -24.24 7.01
N ASP A 139 5.74 -25.31 6.35
CA ASP A 139 5.14 -26.49 6.94
C ASP A 139 6.13 -27.24 7.86
N ARG A 140 7.43 -27.17 7.55
CA ARG A 140 8.49 -27.74 8.39
C ARG A 140 8.98 -26.77 9.45
N VAL A 141 8.98 -25.46 9.17
CA VAL A 141 9.37 -24.44 10.15
C VAL A 141 8.48 -24.47 11.39
N LEU A 142 7.16 -24.63 11.22
CA LEU A 142 6.21 -24.63 12.35
C LEU A 142 6.21 -25.96 13.15
N VAL A 143 6.70 -27.04 12.55
CA VAL A 143 6.66 -28.40 13.14
C VAL A 143 8.01 -28.81 13.73
N GLU A 144 9.11 -28.42 13.10
CA GLU A 144 10.46 -28.90 13.45
C GLU A 144 11.21 -27.95 14.39
N LEU A 145 10.74 -26.70 14.58
CA LEU A 145 11.46 -25.71 15.37
C LEU A 145 10.88 -25.49 16.78
N PRO A 146 11.73 -25.16 17.77
CA PRO A 146 11.27 -24.84 19.11
C PRO A 146 10.31 -23.65 19.10
N VAL A 147 9.13 -23.83 19.70
CA VAL A 147 8.07 -22.80 19.81
C VAL A 147 8.61 -21.46 20.32
N GLY A 148 9.58 -21.48 21.24
CA GLY A 148 10.20 -20.27 21.77
C GLY A 148 11.01 -19.46 20.74
N ARG A 149 11.71 -20.12 19.80
CA ARG A 149 12.46 -19.43 18.74
C ARG A 149 11.52 -18.83 17.70
N VAL A 150 10.47 -19.58 17.32
CA VAL A 150 9.45 -19.10 16.39
C VAL A 150 8.71 -17.90 16.98
N GLY A 151 8.33 -17.94 18.26
CA GLY A 151 7.69 -16.82 18.93
C GLY A 151 8.56 -15.57 18.98
N ALA A 152 9.85 -15.71 19.29
CA ALA A 152 10.79 -14.59 19.29
C ALA A 152 10.98 -14.01 17.88
N PHE A 153 11.16 -14.86 16.86
CA PHE A 153 11.24 -14.44 15.46
C PHE A 153 10.00 -13.62 15.05
N LEU A 154 8.80 -14.13 15.32
CA LEU A 154 7.55 -13.42 14.98
C LEU A 154 7.42 -12.08 15.71
N LEU A 155 7.81 -12.01 16.99
CA LEU A 155 7.79 -10.78 17.76
C LEU A 155 8.70 -9.71 17.13
N PHE A 156 9.97 -10.04 16.88
CA PHE A 156 10.93 -9.09 16.31
C PHE A 156 10.59 -8.72 14.86
N ALA A 157 10.16 -9.70 14.05
CA ALA A 157 9.69 -9.44 12.69
C ALA A 157 8.49 -8.48 12.67
N THR A 158 7.56 -8.64 13.62
CA THR A 158 6.40 -7.75 13.76
C THR A 158 6.83 -6.35 14.17
N ILE A 159 7.75 -6.20 15.13
CA ILE A 159 8.22 -4.89 15.59
C ILE A 159 8.95 -4.15 14.46
N ILE A 160 9.91 -4.80 13.81
CA ILE A 160 10.69 -4.20 12.71
C ILE A 160 9.77 -3.86 11.54
N GLY A 161 8.89 -4.79 11.15
CA GLY A 161 7.90 -4.57 10.11
C GLY A 161 6.93 -3.43 10.45
N PHE A 162 6.47 -3.33 11.69
CA PHE A 162 5.58 -2.25 12.14
C PHE A 162 6.25 -0.87 12.07
N VAL A 163 7.49 -0.76 12.56
CA VAL A 163 8.24 0.52 12.51
C VAL A 163 8.46 0.96 11.07
N LEU A 164 8.87 0.05 10.20
CA LEU A 164 9.10 0.34 8.78
C LEU A 164 7.80 0.69 8.06
N ALA A 165 6.72 -0.07 8.30
CA ALA A 165 5.41 0.18 7.71
C ALA A 165 4.85 1.54 8.17
N LEU A 166 4.99 1.89 9.45
CA LEU A 166 4.57 3.19 9.97
C LEU A 166 5.35 4.33 9.31
N ALA A 167 6.68 4.21 9.20
CA ALA A 167 7.50 5.22 8.55
C ALA A 167 7.12 5.42 7.08
N ILE A 168 6.97 4.31 6.33
CA ILE A 168 6.60 4.35 4.92
C ILE A 168 5.18 4.90 4.73
N PHE A 169 4.23 4.46 5.56
CA PHE A 169 2.87 4.98 5.55
C PHE A 169 2.86 6.48 5.82
N ALA A 170 3.54 6.94 6.87
CA ALA A 170 3.61 8.36 7.23
C ALA A 170 4.20 9.22 6.11
N VAL A 171 5.26 8.74 5.47
CA VAL A 171 5.92 9.43 4.36
C VAL A 171 5.10 9.41 3.07
N SER A 172 4.39 8.34 2.76
CA SER A 172 3.77 8.16 1.43
C SER A 172 2.27 8.49 1.36
N ALA A 173 1.52 8.34 2.46
CA ALA A 173 0.06 8.40 2.48
C ALA A 173 -0.52 9.62 1.75
N PHE A 174 0.04 10.80 1.98
CA PHE A 174 -0.41 12.05 1.35
C PHE A 174 0.64 12.71 0.45
N SER A 175 1.90 12.30 0.52
CA SER A 175 2.94 12.86 -0.35
C SER A 175 2.66 12.62 -1.82
N LEU A 176 2.21 11.41 -2.18
CA LEU A 176 1.92 11.06 -3.58
C LEU A 176 0.81 11.93 -4.19
N PRO A 177 -0.39 12.07 -3.58
CA PRO A 177 -1.43 12.94 -4.14
C PRO A 177 -1.05 14.43 -4.08
N LEU A 178 -0.32 14.88 -3.05
CA LEU A 178 0.19 16.27 -2.98
C LEU A 178 1.17 16.58 -4.13
N LEU A 179 2.05 15.64 -4.46
CA LEU A 179 2.98 15.76 -5.58
C LEU A 179 2.26 15.64 -6.92
N PHE A 180 1.37 14.65 -7.07
CA PHE A 180 0.62 14.42 -8.30
C PHE A 180 -0.18 15.66 -8.71
N ASN A 181 -0.89 16.28 -7.76
CA ASN A 181 -1.65 17.51 -7.99
C ASN A 181 -0.78 18.78 -8.00
N ARG A 182 0.56 18.65 -8.02
CA ARG A 182 1.54 19.75 -8.04
C ARG A 182 1.34 20.79 -6.94
N ARG A 183 0.79 20.40 -5.80
CA ARG A 183 0.52 21.31 -4.67
C ARG A 183 1.77 21.60 -3.85
N ARG A 184 2.76 20.71 -3.87
CA ARG A 184 4.01 20.80 -3.10
C ARG A 184 5.17 20.20 -3.90
N THR A 185 6.40 20.57 -3.53
CA THR A 185 7.63 19.84 -3.94
C THR A 185 7.88 18.66 -3.00
N LEU A 186 8.85 17.79 -3.33
CA LEU A 186 9.12 16.53 -2.60
C LEU A 186 9.20 16.70 -1.08
N VAL A 187 10.12 17.53 -0.60
CA VAL A 187 10.37 17.67 0.85
C VAL A 187 9.14 18.22 1.59
N PRO A 188 8.52 19.34 1.15
CA PRO A 188 7.28 19.83 1.78
C PRO A 188 6.12 18.84 1.73
N ALA A 189 6.01 18.03 0.66
CA ALA A 189 4.98 17.00 0.57
C ALA A 189 5.15 15.93 1.65
N VAL A 190 6.39 15.43 1.85
CA VAL A 190 6.73 14.47 2.90
C VAL A 190 6.45 15.02 4.28
N VAL A 191 6.93 16.24 4.57
CA VAL A 191 6.71 16.91 5.86
C VAL A 191 5.21 17.05 6.13
N THR A 192 4.43 17.46 5.13
CA THR A 192 2.98 17.60 5.25
C THR A 192 2.32 16.25 5.52
N SER A 193 2.70 15.21 4.78
CA SER A 193 2.16 13.85 4.96
C SER A 193 2.40 13.32 6.37
N VAL A 194 3.66 13.40 6.84
CA VAL A 194 4.04 12.97 8.18
C VAL A 194 3.26 13.76 9.24
N LYS A 195 3.22 15.09 9.11
CA LYS A 195 2.50 15.96 10.02
C LYS A 195 1.02 15.59 10.10
N THR A 196 0.34 15.48 8.97
CA THR A 196 -1.09 15.09 8.91
C THR A 196 -1.33 13.74 9.56
N VAL A 197 -0.40 12.79 9.38
CA VAL A 197 -0.54 11.45 9.96
C VAL A 197 -0.52 11.48 11.49
N PHE A 198 0.37 12.28 12.07
CA PHE A 198 0.51 12.42 13.52
C PHE A 198 -0.47 13.43 14.14
N GLU A 199 -1.05 14.34 13.37
CA GLU A 199 -2.14 15.22 13.82
C GLU A 199 -3.48 14.48 13.94
N HIS A 200 -3.69 13.41 13.16
CA HIS A 200 -4.92 12.61 13.15
C HIS A 200 -4.67 11.11 13.42
N PRO A 201 -4.07 10.74 14.56
CA PRO A 201 -3.58 9.37 14.80
C PRO A 201 -4.69 8.32 14.79
N LEU A 202 -5.87 8.60 15.33
CA LEU A 202 -6.99 7.64 15.34
C LEU A 202 -7.56 7.40 13.94
N LEU A 203 -7.72 8.45 13.14
CA LEU A 203 -8.18 8.36 11.75
C LEU A 203 -7.20 7.53 10.91
N MET A 204 -5.91 7.82 11.07
CA MET A 204 -4.85 7.13 10.35
C MET A 204 -4.66 5.69 10.82
N ALA A 205 -4.83 5.40 12.11
CA ALA A 205 -4.82 4.04 12.62
C ALA A 205 -5.99 3.22 12.05
N CYS A 206 -7.21 3.77 12.00
CA CYS A 206 -8.33 3.12 11.33
C CYS A 206 -8.06 2.86 9.84
N TRP A 207 -7.46 3.84 9.15
CA TRP A 207 -7.10 3.70 7.74
C TRP A 207 -6.03 2.62 7.52
N ALA A 208 -4.95 2.66 8.30
CA ALA A 208 -3.87 1.68 8.24
C ALA A 208 -4.37 0.26 8.57
N ALA A 209 -5.24 0.12 9.57
CA ALA A 209 -5.87 -1.15 9.89
C ALA A 209 -6.69 -1.71 8.73
N CYS A 210 -7.45 -0.86 8.03
CA CYS A 210 -8.20 -1.26 6.83
C CYS A 210 -7.25 -1.76 5.72
N LEU A 211 -6.16 -1.02 5.46
CA LEU A 211 -5.14 -1.43 4.49
C LEU A 211 -4.54 -2.81 4.85
N VAL A 212 -4.17 -3.02 6.11
CA VAL A 212 -3.60 -4.28 6.60
C VAL A 212 -4.58 -5.45 6.44
N VAL A 213 -5.85 -5.27 6.83
CA VAL A 213 -6.87 -6.33 6.73
C VAL A 213 -7.12 -6.71 5.27
N MET A 214 -7.26 -5.72 4.37
CA MET A 214 -7.50 -5.99 2.96
C MET A 214 -6.27 -6.59 2.28
N ALA A 215 -5.07 -6.12 2.64
CA ALA A 215 -3.81 -6.69 2.19
C ALA A 215 -3.64 -8.15 2.60
N PHE A 216 -3.91 -8.45 3.88
CA PHE A 216 -3.82 -9.79 4.43
C PHE A 216 -4.80 -10.74 3.74
N PHE A 217 -6.05 -10.32 3.59
CA PHE A 217 -7.06 -11.09 2.86
C PHE A 217 -6.62 -11.38 1.43
N ALA A 218 -6.10 -10.37 0.72
CA ALA A 218 -5.70 -10.54 -0.66
C ALA A 218 -4.47 -11.47 -0.80
N LEU A 219 -3.44 -11.30 0.04
CA LEU A 219 -2.21 -12.08 -0.09
C LEU A 219 -2.35 -13.53 0.39
N PHE A 220 -3.07 -13.75 1.49
CA PHE A 220 -3.10 -15.05 2.16
C PHE A 220 -4.37 -15.87 1.90
N VAL A 221 -5.48 -15.23 1.51
CA VAL A 221 -6.74 -15.93 1.26
C VAL A 221 -7.04 -16.03 -0.23
N PHE A 222 -6.96 -14.91 -0.97
CA PHE A 222 -7.32 -14.89 -2.39
C PHE A 222 -6.53 -13.84 -3.18
N LEU A 223 -5.38 -14.22 -3.74
CA LEU A 223 -4.52 -13.31 -4.52
C LEU A 223 -5.26 -12.54 -5.64
N PRO A 224 -6.17 -13.17 -6.40
CA PRO A 224 -6.95 -12.46 -7.42
C PRO A 224 -7.86 -11.36 -6.84
N ALA A 225 -8.12 -11.33 -5.53
CA ALA A 225 -8.84 -10.22 -4.88
C ALA A 225 -8.15 -8.87 -5.12
N LEU A 226 -6.81 -8.84 -5.29
CA LEU A 226 -6.05 -7.62 -5.57
C LEU A 226 -6.53 -6.90 -6.85
N VAL A 227 -7.12 -7.62 -7.82
CA VAL A 227 -7.70 -7.03 -9.04
C VAL A 227 -8.82 -6.02 -8.72
N VAL A 228 -9.48 -6.18 -7.57
CA VAL A 228 -10.57 -5.33 -7.09
C VAL A 228 -10.15 -4.49 -5.88
N ILE A 229 -9.33 -5.05 -4.98
CA ILE A 229 -8.89 -4.35 -3.76
C ILE A 229 -7.97 -3.17 -4.09
N LEU A 230 -6.99 -3.35 -4.99
CA LEU A 230 -6.07 -2.28 -5.37
C LEU A 230 -6.77 -1.01 -5.89
N PRO A 231 -7.68 -1.07 -6.87
CA PRO A 231 -8.32 0.14 -7.38
C PRO A 231 -9.23 0.77 -6.33
N VAL A 232 -9.97 -0.03 -5.56
CA VAL A 232 -10.86 0.47 -4.50
C VAL A 232 -10.06 1.23 -3.43
N LEU A 233 -8.94 0.67 -2.98
CA LEU A 233 -8.06 1.32 -2.01
C LEU A 233 -7.40 2.58 -2.58
N ALA A 234 -7.01 2.58 -3.86
CA ALA A 234 -6.47 3.75 -4.53
C ALA A 234 -7.48 4.91 -4.59
N PHE A 235 -8.73 4.63 -4.99
CA PHE A 235 -9.79 5.64 -5.01
C PHE A 235 -10.19 6.10 -3.61
N ALA A 236 -10.25 5.18 -2.64
CA ALA A 236 -10.51 5.52 -1.25
C ALA A 236 -9.42 6.42 -0.66
N GLY A 237 -8.14 6.13 -0.94
CA GLY A 237 -7.01 6.97 -0.56
C GLY A 237 -7.07 8.37 -1.18
N TYR A 238 -7.47 8.46 -2.46
CA TYR A 238 -7.70 9.75 -3.12
C TYR A 238 -8.84 10.54 -2.44
N GLN A 239 -9.93 9.87 -2.05
CA GLN A 239 -11.01 10.51 -1.29
C GLN A 239 -10.52 11.00 0.08
N GLY A 240 -9.71 10.22 0.80
CA GLY A 240 -9.14 10.65 2.08
C GLY A 240 -8.23 11.86 1.94
N TYR A 241 -7.46 11.94 0.85
CA TYR A 241 -6.70 13.13 0.50
C TYR A 241 -7.61 14.35 0.27
N ARG A 242 -8.72 14.20 -0.48
CA ARG A 242 -9.67 15.32 -0.70
C ARG A 242 -10.31 15.81 0.60
N ASP A 243 -10.69 14.87 1.46
CA ASP A 243 -11.35 15.13 2.75
C ASP A 243 -10.43 15.90 3.72
N LEU A 244 -9.14 15.55 3.75
CA LEU A 244 -8.16 16.19 4.66
C LEU A 244 -7.57 17.50 4.14
N PHE A 245 -7.51 17.71 2.82
CA PHE A 245 -6.88 18.88 2.20
C PHE A 245 -7.87 19.85 1.54
N ASP A 246 -9.16 19.70 1.85
CA ASP A 246 -10.30 20.51 1.40
C ASP A 246 -10.20 20.89 -0.09
N VAL A 247 -10.04 19.87 -0.94
CA VAL A 247 -9.81 20.05 -2.38
C VAL A 247 -11.09 20.54 -3.11
N ASP A 248 -12.24 20.47 -2.44
CA ASP A 248 -13.58 20.67 -3.00
C ASP A 248 -14.29 21.94 -2.50
N ARG A 249 -13.58 22.80 -1.76
CA ARG A 249 -14.02 24.16 -1.42
C ARG A 249 -13.25 25.23 -2.18
#